data_AF-A0A6A1TUE0-F1
#
_entry.id   AF-A0A6A1TUE0-F1
#
_cell.length_a   1.000
_cell.length_b   1.000
_cell.length_c   1.000
_cell.angle_alpha   90.00
_cell.angle_beta   90.00
_cell.angle_gamma   90.00
#
_symmetry.space_group_name_H-M   'P 1'
#
loop_
_entity.id
_entity.type
_entity.pdbx_description
1 polymer ?
#
loop_
_entity_poly.entity_id
_entity_poly.type
_entity_poly.pdbx_seq_one_letter_code
_entity_poly.pdbx_strand_id
1 'polypeptide(L)'
;MTTPAQLDTIYTTDEAAARLRISRRKLIKLGREFGVCSRSGTDYLFSEEDLLKLWSAIRVRPTEKMFTTPSTAPTPWYQEDMTWIFSRPSTTVDRRVLSVLRLLDRQREPKCHKEMKGAGEATIRHMLEKGVVDACGVNSEGLTLVKVSSNGKDQLKIAERWARKREAKGKNAIWWSR
;
A
#
# COMPACT_ATOMS: atom_id res chain seq x y z
N MET A 1 0.75 -47.87 -47.20
CA MET A 1 1.28 -46.70 -47.93
C MET A 1 1.37 -45.57 -46.92
N THR A 2 2.56 -45.28 -46.41
CA THR A 2 2.78 -44.28 -45.36
C THR A 2 3.07 -42.96 -46.06
N THR A 3 2.09 -42.08 -46.13
CA THR A 3 2.26 -40.69 -46.61
C THR A 3 3.36 -40.03 -45.77
N PRO A 4 4.31 -39.27 -46.37
CA PRO A 4 5.32 -38.56 -45.59
C PRO A 4 4.59 -37.61 -44.64
N ALA A 5 4.88 -37.74 -43.33
CA ALA A 5 4.32 -36.87 -42.31
C ALA A 5 4.71 -35.42 -42.66
N GLN A 6 3.78 -34.69 -43.28
CA GLN A 6 3.96 -33.27 -43.53
C GLN A 6 4.06 -32.61 -42.16
N LEU A 7 5.18 -31.92 -41.93
CA LEU A 7 5.33 -31.12 -40.72
C LEU A 7 4.22 -30.06 -40.75
N ASP A 8 3.43 -30.00 -39.69
CA ASP A 8 2.39 -28.99 -39.52
C ASP A 8 2.98 -27.58 -39.61
N THR A 9 2.09 -26.61 -39.87
CA THR A 9 2.50 -25.20 -39.99
C THR A 9 3.16 -24.74 -38.67
N ILE A 10 4.42 -24.32 -38.76
CA ILE A 10 5.16 -23.77 -37.63
C ILE A 10 4.92 -22.26 -37.60
N TYR A 11 4.43 -21.77 -36.47
CA TYR A 11 4.17 -20.36 -36.22
C TYR A 11 5.30 -19.73 -35.41
N THR A 12 5.65 -18.52 -35.80
CA THR A 12 6.49 -17.64 -34.97
C THR A 12 5.70 -17.12 -33.78
N THR A 13 6.40 -16.58 -32.78
CA THR A 13 5.78 -15.97 -31.58
C THR A 13 4.76 -14.89 -31.94
N ASP A 14 5.03 -14.10 -32.98
CA ASP A 14 4.18 -12.97 -33.38
C ASP A 14 2.90 -13.46 -34.06
N GLU A 15 3.01 -14.44 -34.95
CA GLU A 15 1.87 -15.05 -35.64
C GLU A 15 0.98 -15.82 -34.67
N ALA A 16 1.57 -16.61 -33.77
CA ALA A 16 0.86 -17.33 -32.74
C ALA A 16 0.12 -16.39 -31.78
N ALA A 17 0.75 -15.28 -31.39
CA ALA A 17 0.16 -14.27 -30.52
C ALA A 17 -1.02 -13.57 -31.20
N ALA A 18 -0.90 -13.25 -32.49
CA ALA A 18 -1.99 -12.67 -33.28
C ALA A 18 -3.18 -13.63 -33.40
N ARG A 19 -2.91 -14.92 -33.65
CA ARG A 19 -3.94 -15.96 -33.84
C ARG A 19 -4.73 -16.25 -32.55
N LEU A 20 -4.05 -16.28 -31.41
CA LEU A 20 -4.69 -16.47 -30.09
C LEU A 20 -5.19 -15.17 -29.45
N ARG A 21 -4.94 -14.00 -30.08
CA ARG A 21 -5.28 -12.66 -29.59
C ARG A 21 -4.76 -12.40 -28.17
N ILE A 22 -3.54 -12.85 -27.87
CA ILE A 22 -2.85 -12.64 -26.60
C ILE A 22 -1.51 -11.94 -26.81
N SER A 23 -0.97 -11.30 -25.78
CA SER A 23 0.34 -10.65 -25.89
C SER A 23 1.48 -11.68 -26.03
N ARG A 24 2.52 -11.33 -26.80
CA ARG A 24 3.72 -12.18 -27.01
C ARG A 24 4.31 -12.69 -25.69
N ARG A 25 4.44 -11.80 -24.70
CA ARG A 25 4.94 -12.14 -23.35
C ARG A 25 4.07 -13.20 -22.67
N LYS A 26 2.75 -13.08 -22.78
CA LYS A 26 1.80 -14.03 -22.19
C LYS A 26 1.87 -15.37 -22.92
N LEU A 27 1.97 -15.37 -24.24
CA LEU A 27 2.15 -16.59 -25.04
C LEU A 27 3.42 -17.35 -24.64
N ILE A 28 4.58 -16.68 -24.59
CA ILE A 28 5.85 -17.32 -24.20
C ILE A 28 5.76 -17.89 -22.78
N LYS A 29 5.14 -17.14 -21.85
CA LYS A 29 4.97 -17.60 -20.47
C LYS A 29 4.13 -18.89 -20.41
N LEU A 30 2.96 -18.89 -21.06
CA LEU A 30 2.09 -20.06 -21.11
C LEU A 30 2.75 -21.24 -21.84
N GLY A 31 3.45 -20.99 -22.94
CA GLY A 31 4.19 -22.01 -23.68
C GLY A 31 5.22 -22.72 -22.80
N ARG A 32 5.96 -21.97 -21.98
CA ARG A 32 6.91 -22.53 -21.01
C ARG A 32 6.23 -23.28 -19.85
N GLU A 33 5.12 -22.76 -19.35
CA GLU A 33 4.37 -23.39 -18.24
C GLU A 33 3.76 -24.73 -18.65
N PHE A 34 3.24 -24.84 -19.87
CA PHE A 34 2.61 -26.05 -20.39
C PHE A 34 3.55 -26.95 -21.21
N GLY A 35 4.79 -26.53 -21.47
CA GLY A 35 5.76 -27.30 -22.26
C GLY A 35 5.42 -27.43 -23.75
N VAL A 36 4.59 -26.53 -24.29
CA VAL A 36 4.06 -26.55 -25.66
C VAL A 36 4.77 -25.54 -26.58
N CYS A 37 6.07 -25.35 -26.40
CA CYS A 37 6.86 -24.47 -27.27
C CYS A 37 8.22 -25.08 -27.56
N SER A 38 8.63 -24.99 -28.82
CA SER A 38 10.00 -25.29 -29.24
C SER A 38 10.82 -24.02 -29.24
N ARG A 39 12.07 -24.11 -28.76
CA ARG A 39 13.00 -22.97 -28.76
C ARG A 39 14.05 -23.19 -29.84
N SER A 40 14.15 -22.24 -30.77
CA SER A 40 15.23 -22.17 -31.75
C SER A 40 16.01 -20.88 -31.53
N GLY A 41 17.18 -21.00 -30.88
CA GLY A 41 17.99 -19.83 -30.51
C GLY A 41 17.28 -18.87 -29.55
N THR A 42 16.91 -17.70 -30.05
CA THR A 42 16.19 -16.64 -29.30
C THR A 42 14.67 -16.75 -29.47
N ASP A 43 14.21 -17.44 -30.52
CA ASP A 43 12.82 -17.45 -30.93
C ASP A 43 12.04 -18.64 -30.36
N TYR A 44 10.76 -18.39 -30.08
CA TYR A 44 9.80 -19.43 -29.69
C TYR A 44 8.93 -19.76 -30.89
N LEU A 45 8.88 -21.05 -31.20
CA LEU A 45 8.14 -21.65 -32.28
C LEU A 45 7.01 -22.51 -31.71
N PHE A 46 5.86 -22.44 -32.36
CA PHE A 46 4.64 -23.14 -31.96
C PHE A 46 4.10 -23.92 -33.15
N SER A 47 3.80 -25.20 -32.95
CA SER A 47 3.02 -25.97 -33.93
C SER A 47 1.52 -25.62 -33.82
N GLU A 48 0.73 -26.03 -34.80
CA GLU A 48 -0.73 -25.89 -34.72
C GLU A 48 -1.32 -26.67 -33.53
N GLU A 49 -0.78 -27.86 -33.23
CA GLU A 49 -1.15 -28.63 -32.05
C GLU A 49 -0.86 -27.88 -30.73
N ASP A 50 0.28 -27.20 -30.65
CA ASP A 50 0.68 -26.44 -29.48
C ASP A 50 -0.29 -25.28 -29.20
N LEU A 51 -0.72 -24.59 -30.27
CA LEU A 51 -1.72 -23.52 -30.15
C LEU A 51 -3.06 -24.06 -29.67
N LEU A 52 -3.48 -25.24 -30.13
CA LEU A 52 -4.71 -25.88 -29.68
C LEU A 52 -4.62 -26.30 -28.20
N LYS A 53 -3.51 -26.89 -27.77
CA LYS A 53 -3.25 -27.24 -26.37
C LYS A 53 -3.28 -25.99 -25.50
N LEU A 54 -2.57 -24.94 -25.89
CA LEU A 54 -2.51 -23.67 -25.17
C LEU A 54 -3.88 -22.98 -25.10
N TRP A 55 -4.64 -23.01 -26.19
CA TRP A 55 -6.01 -22.50 -26.22
C TRP A 55 -6.96 -23.29 -25.32
N SER A 56 -6.85 -24.63 -25.32
CA SER A 56 -7.63 -25.48 -24.42
C SER A 56 -7.30 -25.25 -22.95
N ALA A 57 -6.04 -24.92 -22.62
CA ALA A 57 -5.59 -24.60 -21.28
C ALA A 57 -6.02 -23.20 -20.81
N ILE A 58 -6.10 -22.21 -21.72
CA ILE A 58 -6.62 -20.86 -21.41
C ILE A 58 -8.13 -20.90 -21.18
N ARG A 59 -8.85 -21.84 -21.80
CA ARG A 59 -10.28 -22.00 -21.55
C ARG A 59 -10.49 -22.35 -20.09
N VAL A 60 -11.10 -21.40 -19.40
CA VAL A 60 -11.61 -21.54 -18.04
C VAL A 60 -12.59 -22.73 -18.04
N ARG A 61 -12.27 -23.84 -17.36
CA ARG A 61 -13.32 -24.76 -16.89
C ARG A 61 -14.37 -23.90 -16.19
N PRO A 62 -15.69 -24.10 -16.39
CA PRO A 62 -16.73 -23.35 -15.68
C PRO A 62 -16.35 -23.34 -14.21
N THR A 63 -15.77 -22.22 -13.78
CA THR A 63 -15.31 -22.10 -12.42
C THR A 63 -16.59 -21.79 -11.72
N GLU A 64 -17.15 -22.77 -11.02
CA GLU A 64 -18.01 -22.45 -9.90
C GLU A 64 -17.18 -21.45 -9.08
N LYS A 65 -17.52 -20.17 -9.22
CA LYS A 65 -16.94 -19.14 -8.38
C LYS A 65 -17.54 -19.42 -7.02
N MET A 66 -16.98 -20.40 -6.33
CA MET A 66 -17.08 -20.48 -4.90
C MET A 66 -16.32 -19.25 -4.43
N PHE A 67 -17.03 -18.13 -4.35
CA PHE A 67 -16.75 -17.19 -3.30
C PHE A 67 -16.90 -18.02 -2.03
N THR A 68 -15.78 -18.60 -1.57
CA THR A 68 -15.71 -19.16 -0.23
C THR A 68 -15.78 -17.96 0.69
N THR A 69 -16.98 -17.46 0.92
CA THR A 69 -17.27 -16.75 2.15
C THR A 69 -16.81 -17.70 3.24
N PRO A 70 -15.85 -17.31 4.11
CA PRO A 70 -15.50 -18.16 5.24
C PRO A 70 -16.81 -18.47 5.97
N SER A 71 -17.15 -19.77 6.05
CA SER A 71 -18.40 -20.26 6.65
C SER A 71 -18.53 -19.87 8.13
N THR A 72 -17.43 -19.44 8.73
CA THR A 72 -17.35 -18.97 10.10
C THR A 72 -17.20 -17.46 10.06
N ALA A 73 -18.17 -16.74 10.62
CA ALA A 73 -17.99 -15.33 10.95
C ALA A 73 -16.64 -15.18 11.69
N PRO A 74 -15.76 -14.25 11.29
CA PRO A 74 -14.50 -14.07 12.01
C PRO A 74 -14.85 -13.86 13.48
N THR A 75 -14.24 -14.67 14.35
CA THR A 75 -14.48 -14.65 15.79
C THR A 75 -14.39 -13.20 16.31
N PRO A 76 -15.23 -12.78 17.27
CA PRO A 76 -15.25 -11.40 17.76
C PRO A 76 -13.87 -10.84 18.14
N TRP A 77 -13.02 -11.68 18.75
CA TRP A 77 -11.64 -11.32 19.10
C TRP A 77 -10.74 -11.05 17.88
N TYR A 78 -10.95 -11.74 16.75
CA TYR A 78 -10.23 -11.50 15.50
C TYR A 78 -10.65 -10.16 14.87
N GLN A 79 -11.93 -9.79 14.99
CA GLN A 79 -12.41 -8.48 14.56
C GLN A 79 -11.89 -7.36 15.47
N GLU A 80 -11.85 -7.55 16.79
CA GLU A 80 -11.29 -6.59 17.74
C GLU A 80 -9.79 -6.34 17.51
N ASP A 81 -9.01 -7.41 17.29
CA ASP A 81 -7.58 -7.26 17.00
C ASP A 81 -7.34 -6.60 15.64
N MET A 82 -8.11 -6.94 14.60
CA MET A 82 -7.99 -6.31 13.27
C MET A 82 -8.44 -4.86 13.26
N THR A 83 -9.59 -4.55 13.87
CA THR A 83 -10.08 -3.16 13.99
C THR A 83 -9.05 -2.31 14.71
N TRP A 84 -8.43 -2.81 15.77
CA TRP A 84 -7.37 -2.10 16.47
C TRP A 84 -6.07 -1.98 15.66
N ILE A 85 -5.63 -3.01 14.93
CA ILE A 85 -4.40 -2.97 14.09
C ILE A 85 -4.49 -1.91 12.98
N PHE A 86 -5.67 -1.76 12.37
CA PHE A 86 -5.93 -0.74 11.34
C PHE A 86 -6.39 0.61 11.91
N SER A 87 -6.76 0.67 13.19
CA SER A 87 -7.18 1.92 13.82
C SER A 87 -6.05 2.95 13.95
N ARG A 88 -6.43 4.22 13.93
CA ARG A 88 -5.57 5.36 14.27
C ARG A 88 -5.64 5.62 15.78
N PRO A 89 -4.64 6.26 16.42
CA PRO A 89 -4.81 6.76 17.77
C PRO A 89 -6.03 7.69 17.81
N SER A 90 -6.83 7.61 18.88
CA SER A 90 -8.04 8.41 19.08
C SER A 90 -7.67 9.84 19.52
N THR A 91 -6.89 10.55 18.70
CA THR A 91 -6.50 11.94 18.94
C THR A 91 -7.39 12.88 18.14
N THR A 92 -7.71 14.05 18.71
CA THR A 92 -8.48 15.11 18.03
C THR A 92 -7.68 15.80 16.91
N VAL A 93 -6.37 15.55 16.89
CA VAL A 93 -5.38 16.15 16.00
C VAL A 93 -4.84 15.13 15.00
N ASP A 94 -4.57 15.61 13.79
CA ASP A 94 -3.98 14.80 12.72
C ASP A 94 -2.53 14.46 12.99
N ARG A 95 -2.02 13.44 12.30
CA ARG A 95 -0.62 13.00 12.38
C ARG A 95 0.38 14.12 12.18
N ARG A 96 0.16 15.01 11.20
CA ARG A 96 1.05 16.15 10.94
C ARG A 96 1.11 17.11 12.12
N VAL A 97 -0.04 17.35 12.76
CA VAL A 97 -0.15 18.18 13.96
C VAL A 97 0.59 17.53 15.12
N LEU A 98 0.46 16.21 15.31
CA LEU A 98 1.21 15.48 16.33
C LEU A 98 2.74 15.58 16.14
N SER A 99 3.25 15.46 14.91
CA SER A 99 4.68 15.63 14.64
C SER A 99 5.17 17.03 14.99
N VAL A 100 4.35 18.05 14.72
CA VAL A 100 4.63 19.43 15.10
C VAL A 100 4.61 19.61 16.62
N LEU A 101 3.61 19.06 17.31
CA LEU A 101 3.54 19.10 18.77
C LEU A 101 4.75 18.45 19.43
N ARG A 102 5.23 17.32 18.90
CA ARG A 102 6.47 16.69 19.38
C ARG A 102 7.69 17.59 19.19
N LEU A 103 7.76 18.29 18.06
CA LEU A 103 8.86 19.20 17.79
C LEU A 103 8.84 20.38 18.77
N LEU A 104 7.65 20.92 19.06
CA LEU A 104 7.46 21.99 20.04
C LEU A 104 7.70 21.52 21.49
N ASP A 105 7.28 20.31 21.86
CA ASP A 105 7.46 19.77 23.21
C ASP A 105 8.92 19.42 23.52
N ARG A 106 9.68 18.99 22.51
CA ARG A 106 11.13 18.77 22.63
C ARG A 106 11.94 20.06 22.79
N GLN A 107 11.37 21.20 22.39
CA GLN A 107 12.08 22.47 22.41
C GLN A 107 11.73 23.26 23.67
N ARG A 108 12.75 23.88 24.25
CA ARG A 108 12.60 24.69 25.47
C ARG A 108 12.08 26.10 25.18
N GLU A 109 12.25 26.57 23.95
CA GLU A 109 11.89 27.90 23.48
C GLU A 109 10.70 27.84 22.51
N PRO A 110 9.77 28.81 22.57
CA PRO A 110 8.65 28.89 21.64
C PRO A 110 9.15 29.24 20.23
N LYS A 111 8.52 28.69 19.20
CA LYS A 111 8.92 28.93 17.80
C LYS A 111 7.81 29.52 16.95
N CYS A 112 8.22 30.16 15.87
CA CYS A 112 7.34 30.66 14.82
C CYS A 112 7.21 29.65 13.66
N HIS A 113 6.20 29.85 12.79
CA HIS A 113 5.99 28.95 11.65
C HIS A 113 7.18 28.88 10.68
N LYS A 114 7.99 29.95 10.53
CA LYS A 114 9.10 29.98 9.57
C LYS A 114 10.23 29.02 9.96
N GLU A 115 10.42 28.84 11.26
CA GLU A 115 11.46 27.95 11.81
C GLU A 115 11.01 26.48 11.84
N MET A 116 9.73 26.22 11.57
CA MET A 116 9.13 24.89 11.67
C MET A 116 9.00 24.26 10.29
N LYS A 117 9.90 23.30 10.00
CA LYS A 117 9.83 22.52 8.76
C LYS A 117 8.54 21.68 8.74
N GLY A 118 7.57 22.12 7.95
CA GLY A 118 6.29 21.41 7.77
C GLY A 118 5.09 21.97 8.55
N ALA A 119 5.21 23.10 9.25
CA ALA A 119 4.05 23.82 9.79
C ALA A 119 3.90 25.16 9.06
N GLY A 120 2.85 25.29 8.25
CA GLY A 120 2.49 26.59 7.67
C GLY A 120 1.71 27.43 8.67
N GLU A 121 1.56 28.72 8.38
CA GLU A 121 0.78 29.65 9.22
C GLU A 121 -0.66 29.14 9.46
N ALA A 122 -1.31 28.60 8.44
CA ALA A 122 -2.65 28.00 8.55
C ALA A 122 -2.69 26.82 9.53
N THR A 123 -1.62 26.04 9.63
CA THR A 123 -1.53 24.93 10.59
C THR A 123 -1.45 25.45 12.02
N ILE A 124 -0.72 26.54 12.25
CA ILE A 124 -0.63 27.18 13.56
C ILE A 124 -1.96 27.81 13.97
N ARG A 125 -2.64 28.52 13.05
CA ARG A 125 -3.99 29.06 13.32
C ARG A 125 -4.96 27.95 13.72
N HIS A 126 -4.96 26.82 13.00
CA HIS A 126 -5.77 25.65 13.33
C HIS A 126 -5.42 25.03 14.70
N MET A 127 -4.15 25.02 15.08
CA MET A 127 -3.70 24.52 16.39
C MET A 127 -4.16 25.43 17.54
N LEU A 128 -4.15 26.74 17.33
CA LEU A 128 -4.66 27.74 18.27
C LEU A 128 -6.18 27.60 18.42
N GLU A 129 -6.92 27.46 17.32
CA GLU A 129 -8.37 27.27 17.33
C GLU A 129 -8.78 26.00 18.09
N LYS A 130 -8.03 24.90 17.90
CA LYS A 130 -8.24 23.65 18.65
C LYS A 130 -7.74 23.70 20.10
N GLY A 131 -7.11 24.79 20.55
CA GLY A 131 -6.58 24.94 21.91
C GLY A 131 -5.50 23.92 22.26
N VAL A 132 -4.71 23.50 21.28
CA VAL A 132 -3.66 22.48 21.45
C VAL A 132 -2.32 23.13 21.75
N VAL A 133 -2.19 24.40 21.37
CA VAL A 133 -0.99 25.22 21.49
C VAL A 133 -1.42 26.61 21.94
N ASP A 134 -0.64 27.26 22.80
CA ASP A 134 -0.90 28.59 23.34
C ASP A 134 0.05 29.61 22.70
N ALA A 135 -0.45 30.81 22.40
CA ALA A 135 0.35 31.91 21.89
C ALA A 135 1.17 32.54 23.03
N CYS A 136 2.50 32.55 22.92
CA CYS A 136 3.42 33.11 23.92
C CYS A 136 3.92 34.52 23.60
N GLY A 137 3.44 35.12 22.51
CA GLY A 137 3.80 36.48 22.11
C GLY A 137 4.06 36.59 20.61
N VAL A 138 4.67 37.71 20.23
CA VAL A 138 4.99 38.04 18.83
C VAL A 138 6.49 38.29 18.71
N ASN A 139 7.14 37.69 17.72
CA ASN A 139 8.54 37.95 17.39
C ASN A 139 8.73 39.36 16.82
N SER A 140 9.99 39.80 16.72
CA SER A 140 10.40 41.06 16.06
C SER A 140 9.90 41.19 14.61
N GLU A 141 9.57 40.07 13.95
CA GLU A 141 9.00 40.02 12.61
C GLU A 141 7.45 40.04 12.56
N GLY A 142 6.76 40.22 13.70
CA GLY A 142 5.30 40.18 13.74
C GLY A 142 4.69 38.77 13.74
N LEU A 143 5.51 37.72 13.87
CA LEU A 143 5.05 36.33 13.83
C LEU A 143 4.68 35.79 15.22
N THR A 144 3.57 35.05 15.30
CA THR A 144 3.11 34.46 16.56
C THR A 144 4.04 33.34 17.02
N LEU A 145 4.58 33.48 18.23
CA LEU A 145 5.31 32.45 18.94
C LEU A 145 4.32 31.51 19.64
N VAL A 146 4.55 30.21 19.51
CA VAL A 146 3.59 29.20 20.02
C VAL A 146 4.30 28.19 20.92
N LYS A 147 3.62 27.77 21.98
CA LYS A 147 4.08 26.77 22.95
C LYS A 147 3.00 25.72 23.20
N VAL A 148 3.38 24.46 23.37
CA VAL A 148 2.41 23.37 23.59
C VAL A 148 1.59 23.62 24.86
N SER A 149 0.27 23.60 24.71
CA SER A 149 -0.69 23.73 25.82
C SER A 149 -0.81 22.41 26.59
N SER A 150 -1.45 22.43 27.77
CA SER A 150 -1.71 21.22 28.56
C SER A 150 -2.51 20.18 27.76
N ASN A 151 -3.53 20.63 27.04
CA ASN A 151 -4.34 19.80 26.14
C ASN A 151 -3.48 19.16 25.03
N GLY A 152 -2.55 19.91 24.45
CA GLY A 152 -1.60 19.38 23.47
C GLY A 152 -0.70 18.28 24.00
N LYS A 153 -0.26 18.40 25.26
CA LYS A 153 0.52 17.34 25.92
C LYS A 153 -0.31 16.09 26.16
N ASP A 154 -1.59 16.23 26.48
CA ASP A 154 -2.47 15.07 26.66
C ASP A 154 -2.73 14.33 25.34
N GLN A 155 -2.86 15.05 24.22
CA GLN A 155 -2.90 14.43 22.88
C GLN A 155 -1.62 13.64 22.58
N LEU A 156 -0.45 14.17 22.94
CA LEU A 156 0.83 13.45 22.80
C LEU A 156 0.86 12.18 23.65
N LYS A 157 0.43 12.23 24.91
CA LYS A 157 0.36 11.05 25.79
C LYS A 157 -0.56 9.96 25.24
N ILE A 158 -1.72 10.34 24.67
CA ILE A 158 -2.64 9.39 24.04
C ILE A 158 -1.95 8.68 22.86
N ALA A 159 -1.28 9.45 22.00
CA ALA A 159 -0.56 8.93 20.84
C ALA A 159 0.60 8.01 21.25
N GLU A 160 1.38 8.38 22.27
CA GLU A 160 2.48 7.58 22.80
C GLU A 160 2.01 6.29 23.47
N ARG A 161 0.95 6.36 24.29
CA ARG A 161 0.34 5.19 24.90
C ARG A 161 -0.16 4.21 23.84
N TRP A 162 -0.75 4.73 22.76
CA TRP A 162 -1.18 3.92 21.62
C TRP A 162 0.01 3.28 20.89
N ALA A 163 1.08 4.04 20.62
CA ALA A 163 2.29 3.53 19.99
C ALA A 163 2.95 2.42 20.82
N ARG A 164 3.08 2.61 22.13
CA ARG A 164 3.63 1.61 23.06
C ARG A 164 2.81 0.32 23.09
N LYS A 165 1.47 0.42 23.09
CA LYS A 165 0.60 -0.77 23.00
C LYS A 165 0.82 -1.52 21.68
N ARG A 166 1.11 -0.82 20.58
CA ARG A 166 1.34 -1.39 19.24
C ARG A 166 2.67 -2.11 19.15
N GLU A 167 3.72 -1.52 19.71
CA GLU A 167 5.03 -2.14 19.85
C GLU A 167 4.96 -3.39 20.74
N ALA A 168 4.24 -3.34 21.86
CA ALA A 168 4.04 -4.49 22.75
C ALA A 168 3.35 -5.67 22.05
N LYS A 169 2.49 -5.42 21.06
CA LYS A 169 1.86 -6.45 20.21
C LYS A 169 2.73 -6.87 19.01
N GLY A 170 4.00 -6.47 18.96
CA GLY A 170 4.95 -6.84 17.90
C GLY A 170 4.66 -6.19 16.54
N LYS A 171 3.89 -5.10 16.51
CA LYS A 171 3.54 -4.38 15.28
C LYS A 171 4.32 -3.07 15.18
N ASN A 172 4.70 -2.71 13.96
CA ASN A 172 5.48 -1.52 13.69
C ASN A 172 4.67 -0.24 13.97
N ALA A 173 5.18 0.63 14.86
CA ALA A 173 4.62 1.94 15.20
C ALA A 173 5.45 3.12 14.68
N ILE A 174 6.52 2.87 13.90
CA ILE A 174 7.51 3.86 13.43
C ILE A 174 6.84 5.05 12.71
N TRP A 175 5.76 4.79 11.98
CA TRP A 175 5.00 5.83 11.28
C TRP A 175 4.32 6.83 12.22
N TRP A 176 4.05 6.43 13.46
CA TRP A 176 3.41 7.25 14.48
C TRP A 176 4.36 7.73 15.56
N SER A 177 5.63 7.30 15.61
CA SER A 177 6.63 7.72 16.62
C SER A 177 7.71 8.68 16.11
N ARG A 178 7.86 8.84 14.78
CA ARG A 178 8.74 9.87 14.18
C ARG A 178 8.19 11.28 14.27
#